data_AF-A0A7X9CHH7-F1
#
_entry.id   AF-A0A7X9CHH7-F1
#
_cell.length_a   1.000
_cell.length_b   1.000
_cell.length_c   1.000
_cell.angle_alpha   90.00
_cell.angle_beta   90.00
_cell.angle_gamma   90.00
#
_symmetry.space_group_name_H-M   'P 1'
#
loop_
_entity.id
_entity.type
_entity.pdbx_description
1 polymer ?
#
loop_
_entity_poly.entity_id
_entity_poly.type
_entity_poly.pdbx_seq_one_letter_code
_entity_poly.pdbx_strand_id
1 'polypeptide(L)'
;LRNHPVNRKRIAEGKHPASSIWPWSPGYRPQMQPLSDIYPIRNGAVISAVDLIRGIGVYAGLEVIMVEGATGLYDTNYEGKAEAALKELKEKDFVYLHVEASDEAGHEGNVDLKVKTIEYLDARIVKTIYEETLNWDEPVTIAILPDHPTPCAIRTHTRDAVPFLIWHREIVPDNVQRYDEFAASEGSYGQLHGNQFIKAVFNP
;
A
#
# COMPACT_ATOMS: atom_id res chain seq x y z
N LEU A 1 16.90 -31.15 -6.58
CA LEU A 1 17.70 -29.91 -6.41
C LEU A 1 19.20 -30.10 -6.62
N ARG A 2 19.89 -31.00 -5.91
CA ARG A 2 21.37 -31.11 -5.92
C ARG A 2 22.02 -31.22 -7.30
N ASN A 3 21.44 -32.01 -8.20
CA ASN A 3 22.02 -32.27 -9.53
C ASN A 3 21.64 -31.22 -10.59
N HIS A 4 20.85 -30.21 -10.24
CA HIS A 4 20.40 -29.17 -11.16
C HIS A 4 21.59 -28.36 -11.71
N PRO A 5 21.61 -27.96 -12.99
CA PRO A 5 22.73 -27.24 -13.60
C PRO A 5 23.17 -25.99 -12.80
N VAL A 6 22.21 -25.24 -12.25
CA VAL A 6 22.50 -24.08 -11.37
C VAL A 6 23.29 -24.48 -10.13
N ASN A 7 22.94 -25.59 -9.46
CA ASN A 7 23.66 -26.05 -8.27
C ASN A 7 25.04 -26.61 -8.63
N ARG A 8 25.17 -27.30 -9.76
CA ARG A 8 26.50 -27.74 -10.25
C ARG A 8 27.43 -26.56 -10.50
N LYS A 9 26.92 -25.50 -11.15
CA LYS A 9 27.66 -24.25 -11.37
C LYS A 9 28.06 -23.57 -10.05
N ARG A 10 27.12 -23.43 -9.10
CA ARG A 10 27.40 -22.87 -7.77
C ARG A 10 28.52 -23.64 -7.05
N ILE A 11 28.46 -24.98 -7.06
CA ILE A 11 29.49 -25.83 -6.44
C ILE A 11 30.85 -25.64 -7.13
N ALA A 12 30.89 -25.61 -8.47
CA ALA A 12 32.11 -25.36 -9.23
C ALA A 12 32.71 -23.97 -8.93
N GLU A 13 31.89 -22.98 -8.60
CA GLU A 13 32.30 -21.64 -8.16
C GLU A 13 32.58 -21.54 -6.64
N GLY A 14 32.56 -22.64 -5.89
CA GLY A 14 32.79 -22.64 -4.43
C GLY A 14 31.61 -22.09 -3.59
N LYS A 15 30.43 -21.89 -4.18
CA LYS A 15 29.21 -21.41 -3.50
C LYS A 15 28.39 -22.57 -2.93
N HIS A 16 27.67 -22.31 -1.83
CA HIS A 16 26.73 -23.29 -1.27
C HIS A 16 25.57 -23.60 -2.24
N PRO A 17 25.21 -24.87 -2.47
CA PRO A 17 24.08 -25.25 -3.33
C PRO A 17 22.74 -25.03 -2.62
N ALA A 18 21.75 -24.52 -3.36
CA ALA A 18 20.35 -24.49 -2.92
C ALA A 18 19.74 -25.89 -3.05
N SER A 19 20.00 -26.75 -2.06
CA SER A 19 19.74 -28.19 -2.14
C SER A 19 18.52 -28.68 -1.36
N SER A 20 17.90 -27.81 -0.56
CA SER A 20 16.74 -28.07 0.28
C SER A 20 15.69 -26.98 0.06
N ILE A 21 14.43 -27.30 0.34
CA ILE A 21 13.32 -26.35 0.39
C ILE A 21 12.90 -26.24 1.85
N TRP A 22 12.74 -25.03 2.37
CA TRP A 22 12.21 -24.79 3.72
C TRP A 22 10.82 -24.16 3.59
N PRO A 23 9.75 -24.98 3.54
CA PRO A 23 8.40 -24.45 3.66
C PRO A 23 8.18 -23.95 5.10
N TRP A 24 7.73 -22.71 5.24
CA TRP A 24 7.44 -22.09 6.53
C TRP A 24 6.10 -21.34 6.43
N SER A 25 5.38 -21.25 7.55
CA SER A 25 4.08 -20.54 7.66
C SER A 25 3.02 -20.99 6.64
N PRO A 26 2.51 -22.24 6.72
CA PRO A 26 1.40 -22.65 5.87
C PRO A 26 0.16 -21.79 6.16
N GLY A 27 -0.50 -21.35 5.09
CA GLY A 27 -1.76 -20.62 5.16
C GLY A 27 -2.89 -21.38 4.47
N TYR A 28 -4.13 -21.06 4.84
CA TYR A 28 -5.32 -21.51 4.11
C TYR A 28 -5.76 -20.47 3.11
N ARG A 29 -6.46 -20.90 2.06
CA ARG A 29 -7.17 -19.99 1.15
C ARG A 29 -8.23 -19.21 1.96
N PRO A 30 -8.13 -17.88 2.06
CA PRO A 30 -9.12 -17.10 2.79
C PRO A 30 -10.48 -17.17 2.07
N GLN A 31 -11.55 -17.19 2.85
CA GLN A 31 -12.91 -16.96 2.34
C GLN A 31 -13.20 -15.46 2.50
N MET A 32 -13.20 -14.75 1.37
CA MET A 32 -13.47 -13.32 1.30
C MET A 32 -14.59 -13.07 0.30
N GLN A 33 -15.46 -12.12 0.63
CA GLN A 33 -16.41 -11.58 -0.34
C GLN A 33 -15.69 -10.53 -1.21
N PRO A 34 -15.93 -10.51 -2.53
CA PRO A 34 -15.50 -9.41 -3.38
C PRO A 34 -16.00 -8.07 -2.85
N LEU A 35 -15.23 -6.99 -3.05
CA LEU A 35 -15.63 -5.65 -2.61
C LEU A 35 -16.91 -5.17 -3.29
N SER A 36 -17.17 -5.61 -4.52
CA SER A 36 -18.40 -5.32 -5.27
C SER A 36 -19.67 -5.82 -4.60
N ASP A 37 -19.57 -6.82 -3.73
CA ASP A 37 -20.71 -7.38 -3.01
C ASP A 37 -21.00 -6.61 -1.70
N ILE A 38 -20.06 -5.76 -1.26
CA ILE A 38 -20.07 -5.11 0.06
C ILE A 38 -20.15 -3.58 -0.05
N TYR A 39 -19.55 -3.00 -1.09
CA TYR A 39 -19.39 -1.56 -1.32
C TYR A 39 -19.87 -1.19 -2.73
N PRO A 40 -20.17 0.10 -3.00
CA PRO A 40 -20.60 0.56 -4.32
C PRO A 40 -19.43 0.62 -5.34
N ILE A 41 -18.71 -0.49 -5.49
CA ILE A 41 -17.57 -0.65 -6.41
C ILE A 41 -17.97 -1.68 -7.46
N ARG A 42 -18.07 -1.30 -8.73
CA ARG A 42 -18.38 -2.26 -9.80
C ARG A 42 -17.12 -2.95 -10.30
N ASN A 43 -16.03 -2.20 -10.40
CA ASN A 43 -14.72 -2.66 -10.80
C ASN A 43 -13.64 -1.89 -10.03
N GLY A 44 -12.45 -2.48 -9.88
CA GLY A 44 -11.36 -1.81 -9.21
C GLY A 44 -10.01 -2.45 -9.46
N ALA A 45 -8.95 -1.77 -9.04
CA ALA A 45 -7.58 -2.18 -9.26
C ALA A 45 -6.75 -2.20 -7.97
N VAL A 46 -5.75 -3.10 -7.93
CA VAL A 46 -4.70 -3.12 -6.90
C VAL A 46 -3.34 -2.91 -7.56
N ILE A 47 -2.61 -1.90 -7.11
CA ILE A 47 -1.24 -1.59 -7.53
C ILE A 47 -0.33 -1.82 -6.33
N SER A 48 0.50 -2.86 -6.39
CA SER A 48 1.47 -3.15 -5.32
C SER A 48 2.71 -3.83 -5.89
N ALA A 49 3.84 -3.66 -5.21
CA ALA A 49 5.05 -4.45 -5.43
C ALA A 49 5.02 -5.79 -4.67
N VAL A 50 4.20 -5.88 -3.62
CA VAL A 50 4.19 -6.98 -2.64
C VAL A 50 3.15 -8.03 -3.03
N ASP A 51 3.59 -9.28 -3.18
CA ASP A 51 2.75 -10.38 -3.62
C ASP A 51 1.60 -10.70 -2.65
N LEU A 52 1.82 -10.53 -1.34
CA LEU A 52 0.77 -10.68 -0.33
C LEU A 52 -0.41 -9.74 -0.60
N ILE A 53 -0.13 -8.46 -0.82
CA ILE A 53 -1.12 -7.42 -1.09
C ILE A 53 -1.83 -7.69 -2.42
N ARG A 54 -1.10 -8.10 -3.46
CA ARG A 54 -1.70 -8.50 -4.74
C ARG A 54 -2.67 -9.67 -4.54
N GLY A 55 -2.26 -10.69 -3.79
CA GLY A 55 -3.09 -11.84 -3.46
C GLY A 55 -4.39 -11.42 -2.77
N ILE A 56 -4.29 -10.56 -1.75
CA ILE A 56 -5.47 -10.01 -1.05
C ILE A 56 -6.38 -9.25 -2.02
N GLY A 57 -5.82 -8.42 -2.90
CA GLY A 57 -6.59 -7.72 -3.93
C GLY A 57 -7.34 -8.66 -4.87
N VAL A 58 -6.71 -9.76 -5.32
CA VAL A 58 -7.38 -10.80 -6.12
C VAL A 58 -8.57 -11.40 -5.36
N TYR A 59 -8.40 -11.74 -4.08
CA TYR A 59 -9.49 -12.25 -3.24
C TYR A 59 -10.60 -11.22 -3.01
N ALA A 60 -10.25 -9.93 -2.98
CA ALA A 60 -11.17 -8.81 -2.87
C ALA A 60 -11.86 -8.47 -4.21
N GLY A 61 -11.55 -9.17 -5.31
CA GLY A 61 -12.14 -8.95 -6.63
C GLY A 61 -11.51 -7.80 -7.43
N LEU A 62 -10.31 -7.35 -7.06
CA LEU A 62 -9.58 -6.28 -7.75
C LEU A 62 -8.67 -6.85 -8.85
N GLU A 63 -8.53 -6.10 -9.94
CA GLU A 63 -7.55 -6.40 -10.99
C GLU A 63 -6.14 -6.01 -10.54
N VAL A 64 -5.17 -6.90 -10.71
CA VAL A 64 -3.76 -6.62 -10.36
C VAL A 64 -3.08 -5.87 -11.49
N ILE A 65 -2.58 -4.68 -11.17
CA ILE A 65 -1.87 -3.82 -12.12
C ILE A 65 -0.37 -3.87 -11.81
N MET A 66 0.38 -4.41 -12.76
CA MET A 66 1.83 -4.57 -12.65
C MET A 66 2.53 -3.32 -13.19
N VAL A 67 3.30 -2.67 -12.33
CA VAL A 67 4.09 -1.48 -12.69
C VAL A 67 5.55 -1.89 -12.83
N GLU A 68 6.14 -1.63 -13.99
CA GLU A 68 7.56 -1.87 -14.23
C GLU A 68 8.43 -1.05 -13.26
N GLY A 69 9.42 -1.70 -12.66
CA GLY A 69 10.28 -1.06 -11.66
C GLY A 69 9.63 -0.90 -10.27
N ALA A 70 8.44 -1.47 -10.02
CA ALA A 70 7.88 -1.51 -8.67
C ALA A 70 8.58 -2.56 -7.80
N THR A 71 9.64 -2.16 -7.08
CA THR A 71 10.51 -3.05 -6.30
C THR A 71 10.00 -3.34 -4.89
N GLY A 72 9.19 -2.44 -4.33
CA GLY A 72 8.79 -2.48 -2.91
C GLY A 72 9.80 -1.82 -1.97
N LEU A 73 10.97 -1.43 -2.46
CA LEU A 73 11.99 -0.73 -1.69
C LEU A 73 11.95 0.78 -1.97
N TYR A 74 12.83 1.54 -1.32
CA TYR A 74 12.93 3.00 -1.48
C TYR A 74 13.18 3.46 -2.92
N ASP A 75 13.73 2.59 -3.78
CA ASP A 75 14.01 2.82 -5.20
C ASP A 75 12.88 2.38 -6.13
N THR A 76 11.71 1.99 -5.58
CA THR A 76 10.53 1.63 -6.36
C THR A 76 10.13 2.75 -7.32
N ASN A 77 9.50 2.38 -8.45
CA ASN A 77 8.95 3.34 -9.40
C ASN A 77 7.68 4.01 -8.83
N TYR A 78 7.81 5.17 -8.15
CA TYR A 78 6.69 5.91 -7.57
C TYR A 78 5.84 6.56 -8.67
N GLU A 79 6.48 7.17 -9.66
CA GLU A 79 5.81 7.85 -10.78
C GLU A 79 4.96 6.86 -11.57
N GLY A 80 5.52 5.70 -11.93
CA GLY A 80 4.78 4.66 -12.65
C GLY A 80 3.59 4.11 -11.85
N LYS A 81 3.66 4.09 -10.52
CA LYS A 81 2.51 3.73 -9.67
C LYS A 81 1.43 4.80 -9.69
N ALA A 82 1.81 6.08 -9.59
CA ALA A 82 0.87 7.20 -9.65
C ALA A 82 0.19 7.29 -11.02
N GLU A 83 0.98 7.20 -12.11
CA GLU A 83 0.49 7.17 -13.49
C GLU A 83 -0.47 6.00 -13.74
N ALA A 84 -0.12 4.81 -13.26
CA ALA A 84 -1.01 3.66 -13.33
C ALA A 84 -2.31 3.93 -12.57
N ALA A 85 -2.27 4.43 -11.34
CA ALA A 85 -3.49 4.73 -10.58
C ALA A 85 -4.39 5.74 -11.29
N LEU A 86 -3.82 6.83 -11.81
CA LEU A 86 -4.56 7.84 -12.57
C LEU A 86 -5.15 7.29 -13.87
N LYS A 87 -4.44 6.40 -14.57
CA LYS A 87 -4.97 5.72 -15.75
C LYS A 87 -6.15 4.83 -15.39
N GLU A 88 -6.03 4.03 -14.33
CA GLU A 88 -7.05 3.08 -13.93
C GLU A 88 -8.30 3.78 -13.37
N LEU A 89 -8.15 4.89 -12.63
CA LEU A 89 -9.27 5.69 -12.12
C LEU A 89 -10.13 6.33 -13.23
N LYS A 90 -9.65 6.42 -14.48
CA LYS A 90 -10.47 6.90 -15.61
C LYS A 90 -11.50 5.88 -16.08
N GLU A 91 -11.28 4.60 -15.77
CA GLU A 91 -12.10 3.48 -16.27
C GLU A 91 -12.71 2.66 -15.12
N LYS A 92 -12.30 2.92 -13.89
CA LYS A 92 -12.66 2.13 -12.71
C LYS A 92 -13.10 2.97 -11.52
N ASP A 93 -14.01 2.42 -10.75
CA ASP A 93 -14.60 3.08 -9.58
C ASP A 93 -13.63 3.15 -8.37
N PHE A 94 -12.62 2.28 -8.34
CA PHE A 94 -11.74 2.13 -7.17
C PHE A 94 -10.32 1.72 -7.54
N VAL A 95 -9.34 2.35 -6.92
CA VAL A 95 -7.92 1.96 -7.00
C VAL A 95 -7.32 1.92 -5.61
N TYR A 96 -6.73 0.77 -5.25
CA TYR A 96 -5.88 0.61 -4.09
C TYR A 96 -4.41 0.65 -4.52
N LEU A 97 -3.71 1.75 -4.22
CA LEU A 97 -2.28 1.91 -4.47
C LEU A 97 -1.50 1.68 -3.18
N HIS A 98 -0.51 0.78 -3.23
CA HIS A 98 0.31 0.39 -2.09
C HIS A 98 1.79 0.74 -2.27
N VAL A 99 2.42 1.22 -1.20
CA VAL A 99 3.86 1.51 -1.09
C VAL A 99 4.43 0.84 0.16
N GLU A 100 5.36 -0.09 -0.06
CA GLU A 100 6.01 -0.88 0.99
C GLU A 100 7.22 -0.18 1.62
N ALA A 101 7.88 0.72 0.88
CA ALA A 101 9.21 1.23 1.19
C ALA A 101 9.38 1.80 2.62
N SER A 102 8.34 2.43 3.16
CA SER A 102 8.37 3.01 4.52
C SER A 102 8.32 1.96 5.63
N ASP A 103 7.74 0.79 5.36
CA ASP A 103 7.72 -0.34 6.29
C ASP A 103 9.10 -1.01 6.36
N GLU A 104 9.69 -1.30 5.20
CA GLU A 104 11.05 -1.86 5.07
C GLU A 104 12.09 -0.97 5.79
N ALA A 105 12.03 0.35 5.61
CA ALA A 105 12.89 1.28 6.35
C ALA A 105 12.65 1.22 7.88
N GLY A 106 11.41 0.96 8.30
CA GLY A 106 11.03 0.69 9.69
C GLY A 106 11.68 -0.57 10.24
N HIS A 107 11.63 -1.68 9.49
CA HIS A 107 12.28 -2.94 9.83
C HIS A 107 13.81 -2.85 9.89
N GLU A 108 14.43 -2.06 9.02
CA GLU A 108 15.87 -1.77 9.07
C GLU A 108 16.26 -0.90 10.29
N GLY A 109 15.28 -0.22 10.89
CA GLY A 109 15.50 0.75 11.95
C GLY A 109 16.19 2.03 11.46
N ASN A 110 16.04 2.34 10.17
CA ASN A 110 16.69 3.46 9.51
C ASN A 110 15.73 4.67 9.45
N VAL A 111 15.87 5.57 10.42
CA VAL A 111 14.99 6.74 10.57
C VAL A 111 15.07 7.67 9.36
N ASP A 112 16.29 8.02 8.91
CA ASP A 112 16.48 8.94 7.79
C ASP A 112 15.86 8.38 6.50
N LEU A 113 16.03 7.06 6.26
CA LEU A 113 15.41 6.42 5.11
C LEU A 113 13.89 6.40 5.22
N LYS A 114 13.34 6.11 6.41
CA LYS A 114 11.89 6.08 6.63
C LYS A 114 11.25 7.45 6.41
N VAL A 115 11.88 8.53 6.89
CA VAL A 115 11.43 9.90 6.60
C VAL A 115 11.46 10.16 5.10
N LYS A 116 12.57 9.82 4.45
CA LYS A 116 12.73 10.01 3.00
C LYS A 116 11.70 9.25 2.16
N THR A 117 11.31 8.04 2.54
CA THR A 117 10.27 7.28 1.82
C THR A 117 8.88 7.88 2.01
N ILE A 118 8.60 8.48 3.17
CA ILE A 118 7.36 9.25 3.39
C ILE A 118 7.35 10.53 2.53
N GLU A 119 8.46 11.26 2.48
CA GLU A 119 8.60 12.44 1.58
C GLU A 119 8.44 12.05 0.10
N TYR A 120 8.96 10.89 -0.30
CA TYR A 120 8.77 10.37 -1.66
C TYR A 120 7.32 9.98 -1.93
N LEU A 121 6.64 9.34 -0.99
CA LEU A 121 5.20 9.07 -1.10
C LEU A 121 4.40 10.37 -1.29
N ASP A 122 4.66 11.37 -0.44
CA ASP A 122 3.98 12.66 -0.50
C ASP A 122 4.22 13.37 -1.83
N ALA A 123 5.48 13.61 -2.19
CA ALA A 123 5.84 14.43 -3.35
C ALA A 123 5.59 13.74 -4.71
N ARG A 124 5.73 12.42 -4.78
CA ARG A 124 5.76 11.67 -6.06
C ARG A 124 4.46 10.92 -6.35
N ILE A 125 3.64 10.66 -5.32
CA ILE A 125 2.36 9.96 -5.48
C ILE A 125 1.20 10.83 -5.02
N VAL A 126 1.17 11.21 -3.73
CA VAL A 126 0.01 11.91 -3.15
C VAL A 126 -0.22 13.22 -3.87
N LYS A 127 0.81 14.06 -3.97
CA LYS A 127 0.76 15.33 -4.69
C LYS A 127 0.34 15.14 -6.14
N THR A 128 0.96 14.18 -6.85
CA THR A 128 0.67 13.90 -8.26
C THR A 128 -0.80 13.53 -8.48
N ILE A 129 -1.34 12.62 -7.67
CA ILE A 129 -2.73 12.17 -7.79
C ILE A 129 -3.69 13.30 -7.40
N TYR A 130 -3.41 14.01 -6.31
CA TYR A 130 -4.21 15.13 -5.85
C TYR A 130 -4.29 16.25 -6.90
N GLU A 131 -3.15 16.74 -7.38
CA GLU A 131 -3.09 17.84 -8.35
C GLU A 131 -3.74 17.46 -9.68
N GLU A 132 -3.58 16.22 -10.15
CA GLU A 132 -4.21 15.76 -11.39
C GLU A 132 -5.74 15.65 -11.23
N THR A 133 -6.21 15.00 -10.17
CA THR A 133 -7.65 14.76 -9.95
C THR A 133 -8.43 16.04 -9.60
N LEU A 134 -7.77 17.09 -9.13
CA LEU A 134 -8.39 18.42 -8.98
C LEU A 134 -8.94 18.96 -10.31
N ASN A 135 -8.34 18.58 -11.44
CA ASN A 135 -8.73 19.06 -12.76
C ASN A 135 -9.80 18.19 -13.44
N TRP A 136 -10.25 17.11 -12.80
CA TRP A 136 -11.23 16.20 -13.38
C TRP A 136 -12.67 16.69 -13.12
N ASP A 137 -13.57 16.45 -14.06
CA ASP A 137 -14.99 16.78 -13.87
C ASP A 137 -15.61 15.89 -12.78
N GLU A 138 -15.30 14.59 -12.81
CA GLU A 138 -15.76 13.62 -11.82
C GLU A 138 -14.95 13.77 -10.51
N PRO A 139 -15.62 13.96 -9.35
CA PRO A 139 -14.93 14.10 -8.07
C PRO A 139 -14.30 12.77 -7.65
N VAL A 140 -13.04 12.83 -7.23
CA VAL A 140 -12.31 11.68 -6.67
C VAL A 140 -12.18 11.83 -5.17
N THR A 141 -12.55 10.78 -4.43
CA THR A 141 -12.26 10.66 -3.00
C THR A 141 -10.89 9.99 -2.83
N ILE A 142 -10.00 10.65 -2.08
CA ILE A 142 -8.66 10.18 -1.77
C ILE A 142 -8.63 9.82 -0.28
N ALA A 143 -8.19 8.61 0.04
CA ALA A 143 -7.97 8.20 1.42
C ALA A 143 -6.55 7.67 1.58
N ILE A 144 -5.87 8.08 2.65
CA ILE A 144 -4.45 7.74 2.90
C ILE A 144 -4.31 7.27 4.33
N LEU A 145 -3.67 6.12 4.51
CA LEU A 145 -3.30 5.53 5.80
C LEU A 145 -2.20 4.48 5.58
N PRO A 146 -1.30 4.26 6.55
CA PRO A 146 -0.58 3.00 6.63
C PRO A 146 -1.50 1.90 7.17
N ASP A 147 -1.21 0.64 6.84
CA ASP A 147 -1.97 -0.51 7.33
C ASP A 147 -1.56 -0.92 8.76
N HIS A 148 -0.32 -0.62 9.16
CA HIS A 148 0.15 -0.79 10.53
C HIS A 148 1.35 0.12 10.89
N PRO A 149 1.64 0.34 12.18
CA PRO A 149 2.85 1.03 12.60
C PRO A 149 4.04 0.06 12.73
N THR A 150 5.18 0.47 12.17
CA THR A 150 6.47 -0.24 12.28
C THR A 150 7.54 0.71 12.82
N PRO A 151 7.64 0.91 14.15
CA PRO A 151 8.57 1.88 14.73
C PRO A 151 10.03 1.45 14.54
N CYS A 152 10.89 2.36 14.07
CA CYS A 152 12.32 2.07 13.81
C CYS A 152 13.09 1.55 15.03
N ALA A 153 12.69 1.96 16.25
CA ALA A 153 13.28 1.48 17.49
C ALA A 153 12.93 0.02 17.80
N ILE A 154 11.78 -0.46 17.33
CA ILE A 154 11.23 -1.79 17.59
C ILE A 154 11.52 -2.74 16.42
N ARG A 155 11.60 -2.21 15.18
CA ARG A 155 11.91 -2.94 13.94
C ARG A 155 10.96 -4.09 13.62
N THR A 156 9.75 -4.02 14.17
CA THR A 156 8.66 -4.94 13.86
C THR A 156 7.33 -4.23 14.06
N HIS A 157 6.25 -4.84 13.58
CA HIS A 157 4.93 -4.26 13.62
C HIS A 157 4.45 -4.15 15.06
N THR A 158 3.75 -3.05 15.34
CA THR A 158 3.06 -2.79 16.60
C THR A 158 1.56 -2.72 16.36
N ARG A 159 0.78 -2.49 17.41
CA ARG A 159 -0.70 -2.49 17.36
C ARG A 159 -1.30 -1.12 17.69
N ASP A 160 -0.45 -0.10 17.76
CA ASP A 160 -0.91 1.26 17.99
C ASP A 160 -1.79 1.74 16.82
N ALA A 161 -2.64 2.71 17.08
CA ALA A 161 -3.47 3.30 16.05
C ALA A 161 -2.59 3.99 14.99
N VAL A 162 -3.08 4.03 13.75
CA VAL A 162 -2.43 4.70 12.62
C VAL A 162 -3.18 5.98 12.27
N PRO A 163 -2.48 7.05 11.84
CA PRO A 163 -3.13 8.22 11.29
C PRO A 163 -3.79 7.86 9.96
N PHE A 164 -4.89 8.53 9.62
CA PHE A 164 -5.50 8.47 8.30
C PHE A 164 -6.08 9.82 7.92
N LEU A 165 -6.29 10.03 6.63
CA LEU A 165 -7.10 11.14 6.11
C LEU A 165 -8.05 10.62 5.04
N ILE A 166 -9.17 11.31 4.89
CA ILE A 166 -10.12 11.17 3.79
C ILE A 166 -10.31 12.58 3.23
N TRP A 167 -10.18 12.74 1.92
CA TRP A 167 -10.32 14.00 1.22
C TRP A 167 -11.20 13.81 -0.02
N HIS A 168 -12.09 14.76 -0.26
CA HIS A 168 -12.80 14.93 -1.53
C HIS A 168 -13.11 16.41 -1.73
N ARG A 169 -13.42 16.83 -2.96
CA ARG A 169 -13.59 18.25 -3.33
C ARG A 169 -14.62 19.01 -2.49
N GLU A 170 -15.63 18.31 -1.97
CA GLU A 170 -16.76 18.89 -1.24
C GLU A 170 -16.66 18.71 0.29
N ILE A 171 -15.52 18.23 0.80
CA ILE A 171 -15.37 17.95 2.23
C ILE A 171 -15.44 19.23 3.06
N VAL A 172 -16.08 19.14 4.23
CA VAL A 172 -15.97 20.18 5.27
C VAL A 172 -14.76 19.85 6.13
N PRO A 173 -13.65 20.61 6.04
CA PRO A 173 -12.45 20.30 6.79
C PRO A 173 -12.65 20.53 8.29
N ASP A 174 -11.96 19.75 9.10
CA ASP A 174 -11.76 20.06 10.51
C ASP A 174 -10.55 20.99 10.72
N ASN A 175 -10.12 21.16 11.97
CA ASN A 175 -9.05 22.09 12.32
C ASN A 175 -7.64 21.47 12.19
N VAL A 176 -7.51 20.20 11.82
CA VAL A 176 -6.19 19.54 11.69
C VAL A 176 -5.48 20.08 10.45
N GLN A 177 -4.23 20.50 10.60
CA GLN A 177 -3.44 21.15 9.54
C GLN A 177 -2.18 20.36 9.13
N ARG A 178 -1.91 19.23 9.79
CA ARG A 178 -0.72 18.39 9.56
C ARG A 178 -1.10 16.92 9.64
N TYR A 179 -0.37 16.11 8.90
CA TYR A 179 -0.55 14.66 8.89
C TYR A 179 0.62 14.00 9.64
N ASP A 180 0.37 13.70 10.91
CA ASP A 180 1.26 12.94 11.80
C ASP A 180 0.41 12.28 12.89
N GLU A 181 1.00 11.35 13.64
CA GLU A 181 0.31 10.56 14.66
C GLU A 181 -0.32 11.40 15.77
N PHE A 182 0.22 12.59 16.04
CA PHE A 182 -0.26 13.48 17.12
C PHE A 182 -1.36 14.42 16.62
N ALA A 183 -1.22 14.98 15.42
CA ALA A 183 -2.21 15.87 14.84
C ALA A 183 -3.48 15.11 14.44
N ALA A 184 -3.34 13.87 13.94
CA ALA A 184 -4.46 13.04 13.52
C ALA A 184 -5.38 12.62 14.69
N SER A 185 -4.90 12.60 15.94
CA SER A 185 -5.77 12.28 17.09
C SER A 185 -6.82 13.34 17.39
N GLU A 186 -6.60 14.57 16.90
CA GLU A 186 -7.56 15.68 17.03
C GLU A 186 -8.55 15.75 15.84
N GLY A 187 -8.46 14.79 14.91
CA GLY A 187 -9.32 14.71 13.73
C GLY A 187 -10.79 14.39 14.07
N SER A 188 -11.70 14.97 13.31
CA SER A 188 -13.15 14.89 13.53
C SER A 188 -13.75 13.49 13.40
N TYR A 189 -13.09 12.58 12.68
CA TYR A 189 -13.51 11.16 12.58
C TYR A 189 -13.28 10.38 13.88
N GLY A 190 -12.42 10.86 14.77
CA GLY A 190 -11.98 10.12 15.95
C GLY A 190 -11.27 8.81 15.60
N GLN A 191 -11.27 7.87 16.55
CA GLN A 191 -10.64 6.56 16.36
C GLN A 191 -11.62 5.57 15.73
N LEU A 192 -11.27 5.09 14.52
CA LEU A 192 -12.03 4.07 13.79
C LEU A 192 -11.39 2.68 13.96
N HIS A 193 -12.24 1.65 13.95
CA HIS A 193 -11.85 0.26 14.15
C HIS A 193 -12.38 -0.66 13.03
N GLY A 194 -11.54 -1.61 12.60
CA GLY A 194 -11.92 -2.62 11.61
C GLY A 194 -12.38 -1.98 10.30
N ASN A 195 -13.61 -2.31 9.85
CA ASN A 195 -14.16 -1.79 8.59
C ASN A 195 -14.81 -0.41 8.69
N GLN A 196 -14.73 0.27 9.85
CA GLN A 196 -15.29 1.61 10.01
C GLN A 196 -14.61 2.63 9.08
N PHE A 197 -13.29 2.53 8.88
CA PHE A 197 -12.55 3.42 7.97
C PHE A 197 -13.10 3.35 6.54
N ILE A 198 -13.13 2.15 5.94
CA ILE A 198 -13.58 2.01 4.56
C ILE A 198 -15.07 2.36 4.38
N LYS A 199 -15.89 2.16 5.42
CA LYS A 199 -17.29 2.63 5.43
C LYS A 199 -17.40 4.15 5.42
N ALA A 200 -16.48 4.86 6.09
CA ALA A 200 -16.41 6.32 6.06
C ALA A 200 -15.94 6.81 4.68
N VAL A 201 -15.05 6.09 3.99
CA VAL A 201 -14.63 6.43 2.61
C VAL A 201 -15.80 6.34 1.62
N PHE A 202 -16.66 5.32 1.74
CA PHE A 202 -17.81 5.11 0.83
C PHE A 202 -19.11 5.79 1.27
N ASN A 203 -19.15 6.35 2.48
CA ASN A 203 -20.21 7.25 2.93
C ASN A 203 -19.55 8.55 3.47
N PRO A 204 -18.83 9.28 2.60
CA PRO A 204 -18.07 10.46 2.98
C PRO A 204 -18.98 11.61 3.45
#